data_AF-A0A4U7KUN9-F1
#
_entry.id   AF-A0A4U7KUN9-F1
#
_cell.length_a   1.000
_cell.length_b   1.000
_cell.length_c   1.000
_cell.angle_alpha   90.00
_cell.angle_beta   90.00
_cell.angle_gamma   90.00
#
_symmetry.space_group_name_H-M   'P 1'
#
loop_
_entity.id
_entity.type
_entity.pdbx_description
1 polymer ?
#
loop_
_entity_poly.entity_id
_entity_poly.type
_entity_poly.pdbx_seq_one_letter_code
_entity_poly.pdbx_strand_id
1 'polypeptide(L)'
;MSSGYELHQKLRTKTVRQVKKKQYDEAISTLHQGALDLLSQSEQGSGCDLAVYMIDVYGIKEQAVDSEARDRITDILAKAAPDFWRKKVVDAAVKWSVKASGASTGDPLLRLFVAKMYAKEGNFEHAEGHFLASCVETDKTYAVESAPKAYAQAMADWLAQFAQQASEQEGETRTADAIQRIEAGRFALRATIPLLANHAVKQALAFQQAYLTTVTTSLKSLLLPVTPNPRPYVPPGSPGSSSSASALQLYLTANADLNFSQMAVALVSESAASSATSQRIPDWLRNAWINLVRQYEREAPALTQEDGIRAAIPQIGADWFGLQAPRNQGNMLSDMMASLFGGPSGAAGAGGATGAEKNQPAQIKGVGAPPKPLSAPAGSATTTSAAHAQSAPAAVADDLVDDEMD
;
A
#
# COMPACT_ATOMS: atom_id res chain seq x y z
N MET A 1 34.78 27.74 15.15
CA MET A 1 33.51 27.18 14.63
C MET A 1 32.80 26.57 15.82
N SER A 2 31.58 27.00 16.15
CA SER A 2 30.86 26.36 17.27
C SER A 2 30.58 24.93 16.86
N SER A 3 30.89 23.96 17.71
CA SER A 3 30.61 22.55 17.43
C SER A 3 29.10 22.38 17.18
N GLY A 4 28.70 21.49 16.27
CA GLY A 4 27.27 21.24 15.98
C GLY A 4 26.46 20.95 17.24
N TYR A 5 27.07 20.28 18.22
CA TYR A 5 26.48 20.02 19.53
C TYR A 5 26.25 21.31 20.36
N GLU A 6 27.19 22.25 20.37
CA GLU A 6 27.04 23.52 21.10
C GLU A 6 25.90 24.35 20.50
N LEU A 7 25.84 24.43 19.17
CA LEU A 7 24.77 25.12 18.46
C LEU A 7 23.42 24.48 18.79
N HIS A 8 23.35 23.15 18.76
CA HIS A 8 22.14 22.40 19.12
C HIS A 8 21.64 22.71 20.53
N GLN A 9 22.50 22.63 21.55
CA GLN A 9 22.11 22.91 22.93
C GLN A 9 21.73 24.38 23.15
N LYS A 10 22.43 25.31 22.49
CA LYS A 10 22.12 26.74 22.53
C LYS A 10 20.74 27.03 21.94
N LEU A 11 20.42 26.44 20.79
CA LEU A 11 19.11 26.59 20.14
C LEU A 11 17.99 26.01 21.01
N ARG A 12 18.15 24.80 21.56
CA ARG A 12 17.16 24.21 22.48
C ARG A 12 16.88 25.11 23.67
N THR A 13 17.93 25.62 24.31
CA THR A 13 17.80 26.51 25.48
C THR A 13 17.11 27.84 25.13
N LYS A 14 17.45 28.42 23.96
CA LYS A 14 16.79 29.63 23.44
C LYS A 14 15.30 29.38 23.19
N THR A 15 14.95 28.27 22.54
CA THR A 15 13.57 27.87 22.28
C THR A 15 12.75 27.72 23.56
N VAL A 16 13.27 27.05 24.60
CA VAL A 16 12.56 26.92 25.88
C VAL A 16 12.20 28.28 26.46
N ARG A 17 13.12 29.26 26.37
CA ARG A 17 12.87 30.63 26.84
C ARG A 17 11.82 31.35 25.99
N GLN A 18 11.87 31.20 24.67
CA GLN A 18 10.90 31.81 23.74
C GLN A 18 9.50 31.22 23.93
N VAL A 19 9.38 29.90 24.07
CA VAL A 19 8.11 29.20 24.34
C VAL A 19 7.50 29.68 25.66
N LYS A 20 8.29 29.82 26.74
CA LYS A 20 7.81 30.39 28.01
C LYS A 20 7.30 31.82 27.88
N LYS A 21 7.87 32.61 26.97
CA LYS A 21 7.44 33.97 26.65
C LYS A 21 6.30 34.02 25.61
N LYS A 22 5.79 32.87 25.17
CA LYS A 22 4.79 32.75 24.08
C LYS A 22 5.25 33.33 22.73
N GLN A 23 6.56 33.44 22.52
CA GLN A 23 7.16 33.89 21.25
C GLN A 23 7.31 32.70 20.29
N TYR A 24 6.19 32.09 19.91
CA TYR A 24 6.19 30.83 19.15
C TYR A 24 6.77 30.98 17.73
N ASP A 25 6.42 32.05 17.01
CA ASP A 25 6.87 32.27 15.63
C ASP A 25 8.39 32.47 15.53
N GLU A 26 8.96 33.23 16.48
CA GLU A 26 10.40 33.39 16.57
C GLU A 26 11.11 32.07 16.91
N ALA A 27 10.51 31.25 17.77
CA ALA A 27 11.03 29.94 18.13
C ALA A 27 11.02 28.98 16.93
N ILE A 28 9.91 28.95 16.18
CA ILE A 28 9.77 28.16 14.95
C ILE A 28 10.83 28.57 13.93
N SER A 29 10.95 29.86 13.63
CA SER A 29 11.93 30.38 12.67
C SER A 29 13.37 30.05 13.09
N THR A 30 13.68 30.23 14.39
CA THR A 30 15.00 29.88 14.95
C THR A 30 15.30 28.38 14.83
N LEU A 31 14.33 27.52 15.11
CA LEU A 31 14.48 26.06 15.00
C LEU A 31 14.61 25.61 13.56
N HIS A 32 13.82 26.17 12.65
CA HIS A 32 13.87 25.87 11.22
C HIS A 32 15.26 26.16 10.63
N GLN A 33 15.75 27.38 10.81
CA GLN A 33 17.08 27.76 10.32
C GLN A 33 18.17 26.93 10.99
N GLY A 34 18.07 26.73 12.31
CA GLY A 34 19.03 25.94 13.07
C GLY A 34 19.09 24.47 12.62
N ALA A 35 17.95 23.87 12.30
CA ALA A 35 17.89 22.52 11.73
C ALA A 35 18.59 22.47 10.38
N LEU A 36 18.30 23.41 9.47
CA LEU A 36 18.95 23.47 8.15
C LEU A 36 20.46 23.69 8.26
N ASP A 37 20.94 24.50 9.19
CA ASP A 37 22.36 24.77 9.39
C ASP A 37 23.10 23.54 9.91
N LEU A 38 22.50 22.78 10.83
CA LEU A 38 23.05 21.52 11.34
C LEU A 38 23.06 20.43 10.27
N LEU A 39 21.97 20.30 9.49
CA LEU A 39 21.93 19.37 8.37
C LEU A 39 22.97 19.70 7.29
N SER A 40 23.25 20.99 7.05
CA SER A 40 24.36 21.45 6.20
C SER A 40 25.73 20.99 6.68
N GLN A 41 25.89 20.76 7.98
CA GLN A 41 27.13 20.30 8.60
C GLN A 41 27.16 18.77 8.76
N SER A 42 26.22 18.06 8.13
CA SER A 42 26.04 16.60 8.25
C SER A 42 25.68 16.11 9.66
N GLU A 43 25.25 17.00 10.55
CA GLU A 43 24.79 16.70 11.91
C GLU A 43 23.32 16.23 11.90
N GLN A 44 23.08 15.05 11.32
CA GLN A 44 21.73 14.52 11.05
C GLN A 44 20.87 14.41 12.32
N GLY A 45 21.42 13.83 13.39
CA GLY A 45 20.69 13.64 14.65
C GLY A 45 20.27 14.97 15.29
N SER A 46 21.19 15.92 15.36
CA SER A 46 20.94 17.24 15.95
C SER A 46 19.96 18.07 15.12
N GLY A 47 20.12 18.07 13.78
CA GLY A 47 19.23 18.78 12.86
C GLY A 47 17.80 18.23 12.88
N CYS A 48 17.64 16.90 12.85
CA CYS A 48 16.33 16.26 12.92
C CYS A 48 15.67 16.39 14.30
N ASP A 49 16.44 16.38 15.40
CA ASP A 49 15.91 16.65 16.74
C ASP A 49 15.32 18.08 16.84
N LEU A 50 16.00 19.08 16.27
CA LEU A 50 15.46 20.44 16.21
C LEU A 50 14.20 20.52 15.33
N ALA A 51 14.14 19.75 14.25
CA ALA A 51 12.95 19.66 13.41
C ALA A 51 11.75 19.06 14.16
N VAL A 52 11.96 17.98 14.91
CA VAL A 52 10.91 17.41 15.78
C VAL A 52 10.49 18.43 16.83
N TYR A 53 11.44 19.14 17.44
CA TYR A 53 11.10 20.19 18.42
C TYR A 53 10.31 21.34 17.79
N MET A 54 10.59 21.70 16.53
CA MET A 54 9.79 22.70 15.79
C MET A 54 8.34 22.23 15.64
N ILE A 55 8.13 20.97 15.29
CA ILE A 55 6.80 20.36 15.16
C ILE A 55 6.08 20.28 16.53
N ASP A 56 6.81 20.02 17.62
CA ASP A 56 6.23 20.09 18.96
C ASP A 56 5.76 21.51 19.31
N VAL A 57 6.52 22.55 18.91
CA VAL A 57 6.11 23.95 19.07
C VAL A 57 4.86 24.27 18.22
N TYR A 58 4.72 23.69 17.02
CA TYR A 58 3.46 23.75 16.27
C TYR A 58 2.30 23.18 17.07
N GLY A 59 2.51 22.04 17.75
CA GLY A 59 1.52 21.43 18.62
C GLY A 59 1.12 22.31 19.82
N ILE A 60 2.07 23.05 20.40
CA ILE A 60 1.83 23.96 21.53
C ILE A 60 1.06 25.22 21.08
N LYS A 61 1.42 25.77 19.91
CA LYS A 61 0.78 26.97 19.34
C LYS A 61 -0.60 26.66 18.72
N GLU A 62 -0.93 25.39 18.52
CA GLU A 62 -2.08 24.96 17.71
C GLU A 62 -1.98 25.48 16.26
N GLN A 63 -0.78 25.40 15.69
CA GLN A 63 -0.50 25.84 14.32
C GLN A 63 -1.33 25.03 13.31
N ALA A 64 -2.07 25.73 12.45
CA ALA A 64 -2.82 25.15 11.35
C ALA A 64 -1.87 24.60 10.27
N VAL A 65 -2.36 23.63 9.49
CA VAL A 65 -1.62 23.08 8.35
C VAL A 65 -1.75 24.03 7.15
N ASP A 66 -0.98 25.10 7.16
CA ASP A 66 -0.87 26.06 6.05
C ASP A 66 0.34 25.76 5.14
N SER A 67 0.54 26.57 4.09
CA SER A 67 1.68 26.41 3.17
C SER A 67 2.99 26.59 3.91
N GLU A 68 3.12 27.63 4.72
CA GLU A 68 4.38 27.96 5.38
C GLU A 68 4.83 26.89 6.38
N ALA A 69 3.89 26.34 7.14
CA ALA A 69 4.17 25.24 8.07
C ALA A 69 4.62 23.98 7.32
N ARG A 70 4.00 23.68 6.17
CA ARG A 70 4.39 22.57 5.29
C ARG A 70 5.77 22.80 4.69
N ASP A 71 6.02 23.97 4.13
CA ASP A 71 7.24 24.32 3.41
C ASP A 71 8.46 24.16 4.34
N ARG A 72 8.38 24.66 5.58
CA ARG A 72 9.45 24.47 6.59
C ARG A 72 9.74 23.00 6.91
N ILE A 73 8.72 22.14 6.95
CA ILE A 73 8.93 20.71 7.18
C ILE A 73 9.57 20.08 5.94
N THR A 74 9.06 20.39 4.74
CA THR A 74 9.58 19.82 3.49
C THR A 74 11.01 20.26 3.19
N ASP A 75 11.40 21.49 3.54
CA ASP A 75 12.76 22.00 3.40
C ASP A 75 13.75 21.18 4.23
N ILE A 76 13.40 20.90 5.49
CA ILE A 76 14.21 20.06 6.37
C ILE A 76 14.28 18.63 5.83
N LEU A 77 13.14 18.04 5.45
CA LEU A 77 13.09 16.67 4.94
C LEU A 77 13.90 16.49 3.64
N ALA A 78 13.88 17.49 2.75
CA ALA A 78 14.67 17.48 1.51
C ALA A 78 16.18 17.48 1.75
N LYS A 79 16.63 18.06 2.88
CA LYS A 79 18.04 18.17 3.25
C LYS A 79 18.53 17.03 4.14
N ALA A 80 17.63 16.40 4.88
CA ALA A 80 17.95 15.28 5.76
C ALA A 80 18.32 14.03 4.95
N ALA A 81 19.31 13.28 5.46
CA ALA A 81 19.76 12.04 4.87
C ALA A 81 18.68 10.94 5.00
N PRO A 82 18.69 9.90 4.12
CA PRO A 82 17.78 8.76 4.20
C PRO A 82 18.14 7.80 5.35
N ASP A 83 18.06 8.30 6.59
CA ASP A 83 18.40 7.56 7.79
C ASP A 83 17.21 7.48 8.77
N PHE A 84 17.46 6.88 9.93
CA PHE A 84 16.50 6.75 11.02
C PHE A 84 16.02 8.11 11.57
N TRP A 85 16.86 9.15 11.53
CA TRP A 85 16.51 10.46 12.05
C TRP A 85 15.48 11.16 11.18
N ARG A 86 15.62 11.06 9.85
CA ARG A 86 14.61 11.60 8.94
C ARG A 86 13.27 10.89 9.09
N LYS A 87 13.26 9.56 9.34
CA LYS A 87 12.03 8.82 9.67
C LYS A 87 11.32 9.41 10.88
N LYS A 88 12.03 9.77 11.95
CA LYS A 88 11.43 10.43 13.12
C LYS A 88 10.75 11.76 12.76
N VAL A 89 11.37 12.56 11.90
CA VAL A 89 10.78 13.82 11.43
C VAL A 89 9.51 13.54 10.62
N VAL A 90 9.52 12.54 9.73
CA VAL A 90 8.33 12.12 8.98
C VAL A 90 7.20 11.69 9.91
N ASP A 91 7.48 10.82 10.88
CA ASP A 91 6.48 10.31 11.82
C ASP A 91 5.89 11.45 12.68
N ALA A 92 6.73 12.38 13.15
CA ALA A 92 6.30 13.56 13.88
C ALA A 92 5.44 14.49 13.02
N ALA A 93 5.85 14.76 11.78
CA ALA A 93 5.15 15.64 10.85
C ALA A 93 3.78 15.06 10.47
N VAL A 94 3.70 13.76 10.18
CA VAL A 94 2.44 13.06 9.93
C VAL A 94 1.53 13.13 11.15
N LYS A 95 2.04 12.79 12.34
CA LYS A 95 1.26 12.81 13.58
C LYS A 95 0.72 14.20 13.89
N TRP A 96 1.54 15.23 13.72
CA TRP A 96 1.11 16.62 13.86
C TRP A 96 0.03 16.96 12.83
N SER A 97 0.23 16.62 11.56
CA SER A 97 -0.74 16.95 10.50
C SER A 97 -2.11 16.29 10.73
N VAL A 98 -2.15 15.05 11.22
CA VAL A 98 -3.39 14.35 11.61
C VAL A 98 -4.11 15.13 12.72
N LYS A 99 -3.38 15.53 13.76
CA LYS A 99 -3.95 16.29 14.88
C LYS A 99 -4.42 17.68 14.46
N ALA A 100 -3.64 18.39 13.65
CA ALA A 100 -3.90 19.78 13.26
C ALA A 100 -4.98 19.91 12.19
N SER A 101 -5.08 18.97 11.25
CA SER A 101 -6.16 18.94 10.24
C SER A 101 -7.44 18.25 10.75
N GLY A 102 -7.32 17.36 11.72
CA GLY A 102 -8.40 16.47 12.15
C GLY A 102 -8.70 15.33 11.17
N ALA A 103 -7.95 15.21 10.06
CA ALA A 103 -8.10 14.12 9.11
C ALA A 103 -7.31 12.88 9.57
N SER A 104 -7.93 11.71 9.44
CA SER A 104 -7.31 10.41 9.77
C SER A 104 -6.03 10.13 8.99
N THR A 105 -5.92 10.70 7.78
CA THR A 105 -4.83 10.49 6.84
C THR A 105 -3.71 11.53 7.00
N GLY A 106 -3.97 12.64 7.69
CA GLY A 106 -3.06 13.79 7.79
C GLY A 106 -3.17 14.71 6.58
N ASP A 107 -2.19 15.60 6.43
CA ASP A 107 -2.20 16.55 5.30
C ASP A 107 -1.84 15.86 3.96
N PRO A 108 -2.71 15.94 2.92
CA PRO A 108 -2.48 15.26 1.66
C PRO A 108 -1.23 15.71 0.90
N LEU A 109 -0.88 16.99 0.94
CA LEU A 109 0.29 17.52 0.23
C LEU A 109 1.60 17.09 0.90
N LEU A 110 1.65 17.12 2.23
CA LEU A 110 2.76 16.60 3.02
C LEU A 110 2.93 15.09 2.79
N ARG A 111 1.83 14.34 2.79
CA ARG A 111 1.84 12.91 2.45
C ARG A 111 2.41 12.67 1.06
N LEU A 112 1.95 13.43 0.05
CA LEU A 112 2.44 13.31 -1.31
C LEU A 112 3.94 13.65 -1.43
N PHE A 113 4.41 14.68 -0.72
CA PHE A 113 5.83 15.03 -0.70
C PHE A 113 6.68 13.89 -0.14
N VAL A 114 6.29 13.35 1.01
CA VAL A 114 6.99 12.22 1.65
C VAL A 114 6.99 10.98 0.76
N ALA A 115 5.85 10.70 0.10
CA ALA A 115 5.75 9.58 -0.84
C ALA A 115 6.73 9.72 -2.02
N LYS A 116 6.78 10.91 -2.64
CA LYS A 116 7.71 11.20 -3.75
C LYS A 116 9.17 11.14 -3.31
N MET A 117 9.48 11.62 -2.10
CA MET A 117 10.82 11.54 -1.52
C MET A 117 11.27 10.07 -1.40
N TYR A 118 10.46 9.20 -0.78
CA TYR A 118 10.78 7.79 -0.65
C TYR A 118 10.86 7.06 -2.00
N ALA A 119 9.96 7.36 -2.93
CA ALA A 119 9.97 6.77 -4.26
C ALA A 119 11.24 7.13 -5.06
N LYS A 120 11.70 8.38 -4.97
CA LYS A 120 12.94 8.83 -5.62
C LYS A 120 14.18 8.08 -5.11
N GLU A 121 14.13 7.58 -3.89
CA GLU A 121 15.20 6.82 -3.26
C GLU A 121 15.08 5.30 -3.46
N GLY A 122 14.08 4.85 -4.23
CA GLY A 122 13.79 3.43 -4.44
C GLY A 122 13.14 2.74 -3.23
N ASN A 123 12.75 3.49 -2.19
CA ASN A 123 12.07 2.94 -1.02
C ASN A 123 10.54 2.94 -1.23
N PHE A 124 10.11 2.15 -2.20
CA PHE A 124 8.71 2.12 -2.62
C PHE A 124 7.76 1.53 -1.55
N GLU A 125 8.24 0.60 -0.72
CA GLU A 125 7.46 0.01 0.37
C GLU A 125 6.98 1.07 1.37
N HIS A 126 7.87 1.98 1.75
CA HIS A 126 7.51 3.09 2.64
C HIS A 126 6.72 4.16 1.90
N ALA A 127 6.96 4.38 0.60
CA ALA A 127 6.23 5.36 -0.21
C ALA A 127 4.74 5.00 -0.38
N GLU A 128 4.42 3.71 -0.53
CA GLU A 128 3.09 3.21 -0.88
C GLU A 128 1.99 3.74 0.06
N GLY A 129 2.18 3.61 1.37
CA GLY A 129 1.21 4.08 2.36
C GLY A 129 1.00 5.60 2.33
N HIS A 130 2.04 6.37 2.00
CA HIS A 130 1.94 7.82 1.87
C HIS A 130 1.24 8.24 0.57
N PHE A 131 1.48 7.54 -0.54
CA PHE A 131 0.75 7.78 -1.79
C PHE A 131 -0.75 7.50 -1.61
N LEU A 132 -1.10 6.37 -1.02
CA LEU A 132 -2.49 6.03 -0.73
C LEU A 132 -3.15 7.10 0.14
N ALA A 133 -2.51 7.50 1.23
CA ALA A 133 -3.02 8.56 2.11
C ALA A 133 -3.19 9.91 1.42
N SER A 134 -2.36 10.24 0.43
CA SER A 134 -2.49 11.47 -0.35
C SER A 134 -3.62 11.45 -1.40
N CYS A 135 -4.11 10.25 -1.76
CA CYS A 135 -5.20 10.08 -2.72
C CYS A 135 -6.59 10.00 -2.04
N VAL A 136 -6.64 9.62 -0.76
CA VAL A 136 -7.90 9.46 -0.02
C VAL A 136 -8.38 10.79 0.52
N GLU A 137 -9.57 11.20 0.06
CA GLU A 137 -10.29 12.37 0.58
C GLU A 137 -10.98 12.03 1.91
N THR A 138 -11.00 12.97 2.85
CA THR A 138 -11.73 12.83 4.12
C THR A 138 -12.63 14.04 4.31
N ASP A 139 -13.57 13.99 5.27
CA ASP A 139 -14.45 15.13 5.58
C ASP A 139 -13.72 16.44 5.93
N LYS A 140 -12.42 16.37 6.22
CA LYS A 140 -11.56 17.49 6.64
C LYS A 140 -10.46 17.84 5.65
N THR A 141 -10.25 17.05 4.60
CA THR A 141 -9.17 17.23 3.64
C THR A 141 -9.66 17.07 2.21
N TYR A 142 -8.81 17.43 1.26
CA TYR A 142 -9.11 17.38 -0.18
C TYR A 142 -8.24 16.31 -0.85
N ALA A 143 -8.68 15.82 -2.00
CA ALA A 143 -7.84 14.98 -2.84
C ALA A 143 -6.84 15.80 -3.66
N VAL A 144 -5.59 15.35 -3.73
CA VAL A 144 -4.57 15.99 -4.57
C VAL A 144 -4.65 15.41 -5.99
N GLU A 145 -4.98 16.24 -6.98
CA GLU A 145 -5.17 15.79 -8.37
C GLU A 145 -3.92 15.11 -8.97
N SER A 146 -2.73 15.57 -8.57
CA SER A 146 -1.46 15.01 -9.05
C SER A 146 -1.02 13.73 -8.33
N ALA A 147 -1.61 13.40 -7.17
CA ALA A 147 -1.24 12.23 -6.39
C ALA A 147 -1.42 10.90 -7.13
N PRO A 148 -2.58 10.58 -7.75
CA PRO A 148 -2.75 9.30 -8.43
C PRO A 148 -1.80 9.10 -9.60
N LYS A 149 -1.46 10.18 -10.33
CA LYS A 149 -0.47 10.14 -11.43
C LYS A 149 0.94 9.85 -10.91
N ALA A 150 1.35 10.53 -9.82
CA ALA A 150 2.64 10.28 -9.18
C ALA A 150 2.73 8.86 -8.60
N TYR A 151 1.62 8.38 -8.01
CA TYR A 151 1.54 7.03 -7.48
C TYR A 151 1.65 5.97 -8.59
N ALA A 152 0.99 6.19 -9.73
CA ALA A 152 1.10 5.33 -10.90
C ALA A 152 2.53 5.24 -11.44
N GLN A 153 3.22 6.38 -11.55
CA GLN A 153 4.62 6.39 -11.95
C GLN A 153 5.49 5.62 -10.96
N ALA A 154 5.34 5.86 -9.65
CA ALA A 154 6.10 5.16 -8.63
C ALA A 154 5.85 3.64 -8.65
N MET A 155 4.62 3.20 -8.91
CA MET A 155 4.31 1.77 -9.04
C MET A 155 4.91 1.15 -10.29
N ALA A 156 4.99 1.88 -11.41
CA ALA A 156 5.65 1.42 -12.63
C ALA A 156 7.18 1.34 -12.43
N ASP A 157 7.77 2.31 -11.74
CA ASP A 157 9.19 2.33 -11.39
C ASP A 157 9.53 1.19 -10.43
N TRP A 158 8.68 0.96 -9.41
CA TRP A 158 8.85 -0.16 -8.48
C TRP A 158 8.77 -1.51 -9.20
N LEU A 159 7.79 -1.67 -10.11
CA LEU A 159 7.67 -2.87 -10.94
C LEU A 159 8.95 -3.12 -11.76
N ALA A 160 9.54 -2.08 -12.36
CA ALA A 160 10.78 -2.22 -13.13
C ALA A 160 11.96 -2.62 -12.23
N GLN A 161 12.12 -1.97 -11.08
CA GLN A 161 13.17 -2.33 -10.11
C GLN A 161 13.01 -3.75 -9.58
N PHE A 162 11.78 -4.13 -9.23
CA PHE A 162 11.45 -5.47 -8.76
C PHE A 162 11.77 -6.53 -9.81
N ALA A 163 11.38 -6.30 -11.06
CA ALA A 163 11.65 -7.23 -12.16
C ALA A 163 13.15 -7.41 -12.41
N GLN A 164 13.93 -6.33 -12.30
CA GLN A 164 15.38 -6.39 -12.43
C GLN A 164 16.00 -7.21 -11.29
N GLN A 165 15.67 -6.90 -10.04
CA GLN A 165 16.16 -7.64 -8.87
C GLN A 165 15.76 -9.11 -8.91
N ALA A 166 14.54 -9.43 -9.33
CA ALA A 166 14.06 -10.80 -9.45
C ALA A 166 14.82 -11.57 -10.55
N SER A 167 15.16 -10.92 -11.67
CA SER A 167 15.92 -11.55 -12.76
C SER A 167 17.37 -11.87 -12.40
N GLU A 168 17.92 -11.23 -11.36
CA GLU A 168 19.28 -11.45 -10.87
C GLU A 168 19.35 -12.57 -9.80
N GLN A 169 18.21 -13.15 -9.39
CA GLN A 169 18.17 -14.22 -8.39
C GLN A 169 18.67 -15.56 -8.94
N GLU A 170 19.39 -16.30 -8.12
CA GLU A 170 19.92 -17.62 -8.49
C GLU A 170 18.78 -18.59 -8.80
N GLY A 171 18.82 -19.19 -9.99
CA GLY A 171 17.78 -20.12 -10.48
C GLY A 171 16.64 -19.47 -11.26
N GLU A 172 16.60 -18.13 -11.39
CA GLU A 172 15.67 -17.46 -12.28
C GLU A 172 16.12 -17.57 -13.74
N THR A 173 15.19 -17.91 -14.62
CA THR A 173 15.46 -18.11 -16.07
C THR A 173 14.74 -17.08 -16.95
N ARG A 174 13.81 -16.32 -16.36
CA ARG A 174 13.04 -15.29 -17.04
C ARG A 174 13.83 -13.99 -17.08
N THR A 175 13.70 -13.23 -18.18
CA THR A 175 14.26 -11.88 -18.28
C THR A 175 13.45 -10.89 -17.43
N ALA A 176 14.07 -9.77 -17.05
CA ALA A 176 13.38 -8.68 -16.34
C ALA A 176 12.10 -8.26 -17.08
N ASP A 177 12.14 -8.08 -18.41
CA ASP A 177 10.96 -7.81 -19.24
C ASP A 177 9.82 -8.82 -19.08
N ALA A 178 10.15 -10.12 -19.00
CA ALA A 178 9.16 -11.17 -18.85
C ALA A 178 8.52 -11.13 -17.45
N ILE A 179 9.34 -10.93 -16.42
CA ILE A 179 8.88 -10.76 -15.03
C ILE A 179 7.99 -9.52 -14.92
N GLN A 180 8.41 -8.41 -15.54
CA GLN A 180 7.67 -7.15 -15.54
C GLN A 180 6.26 -7.31 -16.12
N ARG A 181 6.11 -8.07 -17.21
CA ARG A 181 4.80 -8.35 -17.84
C ARG A 181 3.91 -9.24 -16.96
N ILE A 182 4.49 -10.22 -16.29
CA ILE A 182 3.76 -11.14 -15.41
C ILE A 182 3.26 -10.40 -14.17
N GLU A 183 4.09 -9.54 -13.58
CA GLU A 183 3.83 -8.88 -12.30
C GLU A 183 3.07 -7.55 -12.46
N ALA A 184 2.94 -7.01 -13.69
CA ALA A 184 2.29 -5.71 -13.95
C ALA A 184 0.90 -5.57 -13.32
N GLY A 185 0.06 -6.59 -13.44
CA GLY A 185 -1.27 -6.55 -12.86
C GLY A 185 -1.27 -6.51 -11.34
N ARG A 186 -0.36 -7.23 -10.68
CA ARG A 186 -0.25 -7.23 -9.22
C ARG A 186 0.10 -5.84 -8.69
N PHE A 187 1.08 -5.16 -9.30
CA PHE A 187 1.43 -3.78 -8.93
C PHE A 187 0.29 -2.79 -9.19
N ALA A 188 -0.53 -3.00 -10.22
CA ALA A 188 -1.76 -2.21 -10.40
C ALA A 188 -2.74 -2.44 -9.23
N LEU A 189 -2.98 -3.69 -8.85
CA LEU A 189 -3.91 -4.05 -7.78
C LEU A 189 -3.48 -3.54 -6.40
N ARG A 190 -2.16 -3.45 -6.14
CA ARG A 190 -1.63 -2.83 -4.93
C ARG A 190 -2.11 -1.38 -4.76
N ALA A 191 -2.33 -0.64 -5.83
CA ALA A 191 -2.85 0.70 -5.72
C ALA A 191 -4.38 0.75 -5.83
N THR A 192 -4.95 0.09 -6.84
CA THR A 192 -6.37 0.24 -7.16
C THR A 192 -7.28 -0.33 -6.09
N ILE A 193 -6.98 -1.51 -5.54
CA ILE A 193 -7.85 -2.16 -4.57
C ILE A 193 -7.97 -1.34 -3.27
N PRO A 194 -6.87 -0.87 -2.65
CA PRO A 194 -6.99 0.04 -1.51
C PRO A 194 -7.67 1.37 -1.86
N LEU A 195 -7.44 1.94 -3.03
CA LEU A 195 -8.13 3.18 -3.43
C LEU A 195 -9.65 2.98 -3.49
N LEU A 196 -10.11 1.88 -4.09
CA LEU A 196 -11.53 1.54 -4.15
C LEU A 196 -12.12 1.24 -2.76
N ALA A 197 -11.38 0.53 -1.91
CA ALA A 197 -11.79 0.20 -0.54
C ALA A 197 -11.83 1.42 0.41
N ASN A 198 -11.10 2.50 0.08
CA ASN A 198 -11.12 3.76 0.84
C ASN A 198 -11.94 4.85 0.12
N HIS A 199 -12.91 4.44 -0.69
CA HIS A 199 -13.84 5.31 -1.42
C HIS A 199 -13.22 6.34 -2.40
N ALA A 200 -11.96 6.19 -2.78
CA ALA A 200 -11.23 7.10 -3.67
C ALA A 200 -11.39 6.74 -5.16
N VAL A 201 -12.63 6.67 -5.65
CA VAL A 201 -12.95 6.16 -7.01
C VAL A 201 -12.34 7.01 -8.13
N LYS A 202 -12.44 8.34 -8.02
CA LYS A 202 -11.87 9.26 -9.03
C LYS A 202 -10.35 9.12 -9.12
N GLN A 203 -9.70 8.89 -7.99
CA GLN A 203 -8.27 8.72 -7.86
C GLN A 203 -7.84 7.34 -8.34
N ALA A 204 -8.62 6.29 -8.07
CA ALA A 204 -8.42 4.95 -8.64
C ALA A 204 -8.48 4.98 -10.18
N LEU A 205 -9.46 5.71 -10.75
CA LEU A 205 -9.57 5.94 -12.19
C LEU A 205 -8.35 6.66 -12.76
N ALA A 206 -7.96 7.79 -12.17
CA ALA A 206 -6.80 8.56 -12.60
C ALA A 206 -5.49 7.77 -12.48
N PHE A 207 -5.34 6.97 -11.40
CA PHE A 207 -4.22 6.06 -11.22
C PHE A 207 -4.20 5.00 -12.32
N GLN A 208 -5.32 4.31 -12.56
CA GLN A 208 -5.41 3.23 -13.54
C GLN A 208 -5.05 3.73 -14.95
N GLN A 209 -5.57 4.90 -15.36
CA GLN A 209 -5.27 5.51 -16.65
C GLN A 209 -3.78 5.86 -16.78
N ALA A 210 -3.20 6.51 -15.78
CA ALA A 210 -1.79 6.87 -15.76
C ALA A 210 -0.89 5.62 -15.78
N TYR A 211 -1.20 4.63 -14.94
CA TYR A 211 -0.43 3.39 -14.82
C TYR A 211 -0.43 2.62 -16.13
N LEU A 212 -1.61 2.39 -16.73
CA LEU A 212 -1.74 1.71 -18.02
C LEU A 212 -0.97 2.45 -19.11
N THR A 213 -1.09 3.77 -19.17
CA THR A 213 -0.34 4.59 -20.16
C THR A 213 1.16 4.38 -20.00
N THR A 214 1.68 4.43 -18.77
CA THR A 214 3.11 4.22 -18.49
C THR A 214 3.55 2.81 -18.86
N VAL A 215 2.88 1.76 -18.36
CA VAL A 215 3.33 0.37 -18.56
C VAL A 215 3.13 -0.14 -19.98
N THR A 216 2.09 0.29 -20.70
CA THR A 216 1.85 -0.15 -22.09
C THR A 216 2.73 0.60 -23.09
N THR A 217 3.20 1.80 -22.75
CA THR A 217 4.20 2.53 -23.54
C THR A 217 5.57 1.86 -23.42
N SER A 218 5.95 1.40 -22.23
CA SER A 218 7.22 0.70 -22.01
C SER A 218 7.17 -0.78 -22.43
N LEU A 219 6.06 -1.48 -22.18
CA LEU A 219 5.88 -2.91 -22.44
C LEU A 219 4.79 -3.17 -23.47
N LYS A 220 5.08 -2.91 -24.75
CA LYS A 220 4.12 -3.10 -25.85
C LYS A 220 3.56 -4.54 -25.94
N SER A 221 4.37 -5.52 -25.54
CA SER A 221 4.03 -6.95 -25.50
C SER A 221 3.04 -7.32 -24.39
N LEU A 222 2.67 -6.39 -23.51
CA LEU A 222 1.58 -6.57 -22.55
C LEU A 222 0.21 -6.59 -23.25
N LEU A 223 0.09 -5.92 -24.40
CA LEU A 223 -1.14 -5.78 -25.16
C LEU A 223 -1.36 -6.99 -26.07
N LEU A 224 -2.61 -7.46 -26.10
CA LEU A 224 -3.03 -8.44 -27.10
C LEU A 224 -3.09 -7.79 -28.49
N PRO A 225 -2.73 -8.53 -29.56
CA PRO A 225 -2.70 -8.04 -30.95
C PRO A 225 -4.13 -7.94 -31.52
N VAL A 226 -4.94 -7.05 -30.96
CA VAL A 226 -6.34 -6.84 -31.33
C VAL A 226 -6.53 -5.38 -31.73
N THR A 227 -7.32 -5.12 -32.78
CA THR A 227 -7.60 -3.75 -33.24
C THR A 227 -9.12 -3.49 -33.21
N PRO A 228 -9.60 -2.39 -32.58
CA PRO A 228 -8.84 -1.45 -31.75
C PRO A 228 -8.46 -2.06 -30.38
N ASN A 229 -7.33 -1.60 -29.83
CA ASN A 229 -6.90 -1.79 -28.44
C ASN A 229 -6.23 -0.47 -28.02
N PRO A 230 -6.79 0.29 -27.05
CA PRO A 230 -7.86 -0.10 -26.13
C PRO A 230 -9.26 -0.11 -26.77
N ARG A 231 -10.22 -0.76 -26.09
CA ARG A 231 -11.63 -0.83 -26.50
C ARG A 231 -12.52 -0.02 -25.56
N PRO A 232 -13.62 0.56 -26.06
CA PRO A 232 -14.63 1.17 -25.19
C PRO A 232 -15.12 0.15 -24.17
N TYR A 233 -15.21 0.57 -22.91
CA TYR A 233 -15.83 -0.23 -21.86
C TYR A 233 -17.32 -0.45 -22.16
N VAL A 234 -17.76 -1.71 -22.03
CA VAL A 234 -19.18 -2.07 -22.11
C VAL A 234 -19.55 -2.79 -20.81
N PRO A 235 -20.48 -2.24 -20.01
CA PRO A 235 -20.87 -2.84 -18.74
C PRO A 235 -21.48 -4.23 -18.95
N PRO A 236 -20.92 -5.29 -18.33
CA PRO A 236 -21.46 -6.64 -18.48
C PRO A 236 -22.90 -6.74 -17.97
N GLY A 237 -23.81 -7.17 -18.83
CA GLY A 237 -25.21 -7.43 -18.44
C GLY A 237 -26.12 -6.20 -18.34
N SER A 238 -25.69 -5.02 -18.81
CA SER A 238 -26.56 -3.83 -18.83
C SER A 238 -27.78 -4.03 -19.74
N PRO A 239 -29.02 -3.70 -19.28
CA PRO A 239 -30.27 -3.96 -20.00
C PRO A 239 -30.56 -3.02 -21.18
N GLY A 240 -29.61 -2.17 -21.58
CA GLY A 240 -29.70 -1.39 -22.80
C GLY A 240 -28.36 -1.35 -23.51
N SER A 241 -28.38 -1.12 -24.82
CA SER A 241 -27.26 -0.54 -25.58
C SER A 241 -27.02 0.92 -25.14
N SER A 242 -27.08 1.18 -23.83
CA SER A 242 -26.98 2.49 -23.24
C SER A 242 -25.55 2.97 -23.40
N SER A 243 -25.38 3.75 -24.44
CA SER A 243 -24.47 4.86 -24.58
C SER A 243 -24.58 5.88 -23.42
N SER A 244 -24.65 5.44 -22.17
CA SER A 244 -23.78 6.07 -21.18
C SER A 244 -22.39 5.55 -21.53
N ALA A 245 -21.82 6.11 -22.60
CA ALA A 245 -20.45 5.84 -22.98
C ALA A 245 -19.61 6.40 -21.84
N SER A 246 -19.43 5.59 -20.81
CA SER A 246 -18.29 5.66 -19.94
C SER A 246 -17.12 5.89 -20.86
N ALA A 247 -16.53 7.08 -20.83
CA ALA A 247 -15.37 7.43 -21.67
C ALA A 247 -14.15 6.56 -21.35
N LEU A 248 -14.31 5.58 -20.44
CA LEU A 248 -13.34 4.59 -20.08
C LEU A 248 -13.06 3.65 -21.25
N GLN A 249 -11.77 3.53 -21.51
CA GLN A 249 -11.23 2.58 -22.46
C GLN A 249 -10.51 1.50 -21.67
N LEU A 250 -10.76 0.24 -22.00
CA LEU A 250 -10.09 -0.91 -21.42
C LEU A 250 -9.04 -1.43 -22.39
N TYR A 251 -7.81 -1.57 -21.91
CA TYR A 251 -6.74 -2.23 -22.62
C TYR A 251 -6.92 -3.74 -22.51
N LEU A 252 -6.86 -4.42 -23.65
CA LEU A 252 -6.88 -5.88 -23.70
C LEU A 252 -5.46 -6.40 -23.48
N THR A 253 -5.24 -7.10 -22.37
CA THR A 253 -3.92 -7.61 -21.97
C THR A 253 -3.97 -9.11 -21.73
N ALA A 254 -2.81 -9.77 -21.80
CA ALA A 254 -2.67 -11.18 -21.40
C ALA A 254 -2.58 -11.35 -19.86
N ASN A 255 -2.53 -10.26 -19.10
CA ASN A 255 -2.34 -10.27 -17.64
C ASN A 255 -3.70 -10.24 -16.93
N ALA A 256 -4.06 -11.35 -16.26
CA ALA A 256 -5.36 -11.49 -15.60
C ALA A 256 -5.54 -10.47 -14.45
N ASP A 257 -4.53 -10.28 -13.59
CA ASP A 257 -4.58 -9.31 -12.49
C ASP A 257 -4.84 -7.88 -13.02
N LEU A 258 -4.21 -7.52 -14.15
CA LEU A 258 -4.38 -6.20 -14.77
C LEU A 258 -5.76 -6.03 -15.41
N ASN A 259 -6.28 -7.08 -16.05
CA ASN A 259 -7.64 -7.08 -16.59
C ASN A 259 -8.69 -6.97 -15.48
N PHE A 260 -8.48 -7.66 -14.34
CA PHE A 260 -9.31 -7.50 -13.15
C PHE A 260 -9.27 -6.08 -12.61
N SER A 261 -8.07 -5.49 -12.44
CA SER A 261 -7.92 -4.11 -11.95
C SER A 261 -8.74 -3.12 -12.78
N GLN A 262 -8.62 -3.21 -14.11
CA GLN A 262 -9.36 -2.38 -15.05
C GLN A 262 -10.88 -2.53 -14.90
N MET A 263 -11.37 -3.77 -14.85
CA MET A 263 -12.81 -4.05 -14.76
C MET A 263 -13.38 -3.68 -13.38
N ALA A 264 -12.61 -3.89 -12.31
CA ALA A 264 -13.00 -3.54 -10.95
C ALA A 264 -13.20 -2.03 -10.80
N VAL A 265 -12.24 -1.23 -11.29
CA VAL A 265 -12.35 0.23 -11.31
C VAL A 265 -13.56 0.68 -12.14
N ALA A 266 -13.79 0.07 -13.30
CA ALA A 266 -14.93 0.41 -14.15
C ALA A 266 -16.28 0.11 -13.48
N LEU A 267 -16.47 -1.10 -12.92
CA LEU A 267 -17.71 -1.49 -12.23
C LEU A 267 -17.97 -0.65 -10.97
N VAL A 268 -16.93 -0.34 -10.20
CA VAL A 268 -17.09 0.54 -9.02
C VAL A 268 -17.46 1.96 -9.45
N SER A 269 -16.89 2.46 -10.56
CA SER A 269 -17.24 3.78 -11.11
C SER A 269 -18.71 3.85 -11.56
N GLU A 270 -19.20 2.80 -12.22
CA GLU A 270 -20.62 2.64 -12.57
C GLU A 270 -21.50 2.64 -11.31
N SER A 271 -21.07 1.93 -10.27
CA SER A 271 -21.84 1.86 -9.03
C SER A 271 -21.86 3.19 -8.29
N ALA A 272 -20.74 3.91 -8.25
CA ALA A 272 -20.64 5.25 -7.69
C ALA A 272 -21.58 6.22 -8.41
N ALA A 273 -21.62 6.17 -9.75
CA ALA A 273 -22.54 6.99 -10.55
C ALA A 273 -24.01 6.60 -10.34
N SER A 274 -24.29 5.29 -10.21
CA SER A 274 -25.64 4.78 -9.94
C SER A 274 -26.14 5.21 -8.57
N SER A 275 -25.29 5.13 -7.53
CA SER A 275 -25.61 5.56 -6.16
C SER A 275 -25.91 7.07 -6.08
N ALA A 276 -25.26 7.88 -6.92
CA ALA A 276 -25.52 9.32 -7.00
C ALA A 276 -26.89 9.65 -7.62
N THR A 277 -27.45 8.76 -8.44
CA THR A 277 -28.72 8.99 -9.17
C THR A 277 -29.91 8.19 -8.62
N SER A 278 -29.66 7.06 -7.98
CA SER A 278 -30.65 6.14 -7.45
C SER A 278 -30.19 5.56 -6.12
N GLN A 279 -31.11 5.43 -5.16
CA GLN A 279 -30.82 4.83 -3.85
C GLN A 279 -30.52 3.33 -3.90
N ARG A 280 -30.83 2.64 -5.01
CA ARG A 280 -30.63 1.19 -5.13
C ARG A 280 -29.71 0.86 -6.31
N ILE A 281 -28.64 0.13 -6.00
CA ILE A 281 -27.71 -0.43 -6.99
C ILE A 281 -28.46 -1.47 -7.86
N PRO A 282 -28.32 -1.44 -9.20
CA PRO A 282 -28.96 -2.41 -10.08
C PRO A 282 -28.51 -3.87 -9.87
N ASP A 283 -29.41 -4.84 -10.06
CA ASP A 283 -29.08 -6.27 -9.91
C ASP A 283 -28.06 -6.76 -10.92
N TRP A 284 -28.09 -6.26 -12.16
CA TRP A 284 -27.09 -6.61 -13.17
C TRP A 284 -25.67 -6.21 -12.74
N LEU A 285 -25.52 -5.05 -12.08
CA LEU A 285 -24.23 -4.53 -11.64
C LEU A 285 -23.69 -5.34 -10.45
N ARG A 286 -24.58 -5.72 -9.51
CA ARG A 286 -24.26 -6.69 -8.45
C ARG A 286 -23.76 -8.01 -9.03
N ASN A 287 -24.49 -8.58 -9.99
CA ASN A 287 -24.14 -9.85 -10.62
C ASN A 287 -22.84 -9.75 -11.43
N ALA A 288 -22.59 -8.61 -12.10
CA ALA A 288 -21.34 -8.35 -12.80
C ALA A 288 -20.13 -8.38 -11.86
N TRP A 289 -20.22 -7.75 -10.69
CA TRP A 289 -19.16 -7.81 -9.68
C TRP A 289 -18.94 -9.23 -9.14
N ILE A 290 -20.01 -9.95 -8.77
CA ILE A 290 -19.92 -11.33 -8.27
C ILE A 290 -19.22 -12.23 -9.30
N ASN A 291 -19.64 -12.14 -10.57
CA ASN A 291 -19.05 -12.93 -11.65
C ASN A 291 -17.60 -12.56 -11.90
N LEU A 292 -17.26 -11.26 -11.84
CA LEU A 292 -15.89 -10.78 -11.99
C LEU A 292 -14.98 -11.38 -10.91
N VAL A 293 -15.34 -11.21 -9.64
CA VAL A 293 -14.55 -11.74 -8.52
C VAL A 293 -14.40 -13.25 -8.64
N ARG A 294 -15.48 -13.99 -8.89
CA ARG A 294 -15.44 -15.45 -9.03
C ARG A 294 -14.56 -15.93 -10.19
N GLN A 295 -14.57 -15.21 -11.31
CA GLN A 295 -13.70 -15.53 -12.45
C GLN A 295 -12.23 -15.32 -12.08
N TYR A 296 -11.91 -14.14 -11.56
CA TYR A 296 -10.53 -13.74 -11.32
C TYR A 296 -9.93 -14.34 -10.04
N GLU A 297 -10.72 -14.85 -9.09
CA GLU A 297 -10.20 -15.73 -8.04
C GLU A 297 -9.52 -17.00 -8.59
N ARG A 298 -9.88 -17.43 -9.81
CA ARG A 298 -9.28 -18.59 -10.49
C ARG A 298 -8.14 -18.19 -11.42
N GLU A 299 -8.24 -17.03 -12.05
CA GLU A 299 -7.36 -16.59 -13.13
C GLU A 299 -6.25 -15.63 -12.66
N ALA A 300 -6.49 -14.87 -11.60
CA ALA A 300 -5.62 -13.81 -11.08
C ALA A 300 -5.04 -14.20 -9.71
N PRO A 301 -3.76 -14.63 -9.67
CA PRO A 301 -3.13 -15.11 -8.43
C PRO A 301 -3.13 -14.09 -7.30
N ALA A 302 -3.06 -12.78 -7.60
CA ALA A 302 -2.99 -11.77 -6.55
C ALA A 302 -4.25 -11.74 -5.67
N LEU A 303 -5.42 -12.08 -6.20
CA LEU A 303 -6.67 -12.10 -5.42
C LEU A 303 -6.64 -13.17 -4.33
N THR A 304 -5.92 -14.26 -4.56
CA THR A 304 -5.83 -15.38 -3.61
C THR A 304 -4.52 -15.43 -2.85
N GLN A 305 -3.47 -14.73 -3.27
CA GLN A 305 -2.16 -14.78 -2.62
C GLN A 305 -1.82 -13.54 -1.78
N GLU A 306 -2.37 -12.38 -2.13
CA GLU A 306 -2.12 -11.12 -1.41
C GLU A 306 -3.20 -10.86 -0.37
N ASP A 307 -2.85 -11.01 0.91
CA ASP A 307 -3.84 -10.98 2.00
C ASP A 307 -4.63 -9.67 2.08
N GLY A 308 -3.99 -8.50 1.86
CA GLY A 308 -4.71 -7.23 1.91
C GLY A 308 -5.59 -6.99 0.69
N ILE A 309 -5.25 -7.53 -0.48
CA ILE A 309 -6.14 -7.54 -1.65
C ILE A 309 -7.33 -8.44 -1.34
N ARG A 310 -7.08 -9.69 -0.92
CA ARG A 310 -8.12 -10.68 -0.59
C ARG A 310 -9.10 -10.15 0.46
N ALA A 311 -8.58 -9.49 1.51
CA ALA A 311 -9.41 -8.93 2.58
C ALA A 311 -10.24 -7.71 2.15
N ALA A 312 -9.79 -6.95 1.14
CA ALA A 312 -10.48 -5.77 0.65
C ALA A 312 -11.63 -6.10 -0.32
N ILE A 313 -11.58 -7.22 -1.06
CA ILE A 313 -12.62 -7.57 -2.04
C ILE A 313 -14.03 -7.68 -1.41
N PRO A 314 -14.25 -8.38 -0.28
CA PRO A 314 -15.56 -8.42 0.37
C PRO A 314 -16.03 -7.05 0.85
N GLN A 315 -15.11 -6.20 1.34
CA GLN A 315 -15.41 -4.83 1.74
C GLN A 315 -15.90 -4.01 0.54
N ILE A 316 -15.20 -4.05 -0.59
CA ILE A 316 -15.62 -3.38 -1.84
C ILE A 316 -16.99 -3.90 -2.29
N GLY A 317 -17.23 -5.21 -2.19
CA GLY A 317 -18.52 -5.83 -2.47
C GLY A 317 -19.66 -5.27 -1.62
N ALA A 318 -19.42 -5.07 -0.32
CA ALA A 318 -20.40 -4.49 0.58
C ALA A 318 -20.61 -2.99 0.30
N ASP A 319 -19.52 -2.22 0.26
CA ASP A 319 -19.53 -0.76 0.18
C ASP A 319 -20.13 -0.26 -1.14
N TRP A 320 -19.78 -0.92 -2.25
CA TRP A 320 -20.16 -0.48 -3.59
C TRP A 320 -21.28 -1.28 -4.23
N PHE A 321 -21.55 -2.51 -3.80
CA PHE A 321 -22.54 -3.36 -4.44
C PHE A 321 -23.67 -3.81 -3.48
N GLY A 322 -23.59 -3.43 -2.20
CA GLY A 322 -24.58 -3.82 -1.19
C GLY A 322 -24.61 -5.33 -0.94
N LEU A 323 -23.50 -6.02 -1.19
CA LEU A 323 -23.38 -7.45 -0.95
C LEU A 323 -23.23 -7.72 0.54
N GLN A 324 -23.90 -8.76 1.02
CA GLN A 324 -23.69 -9.21 2.39
C GLN A 324 -22.31 -9.86 2.50
N ALA A 325 -21.56 -9.49 3.53
CA ALA A 325 -20.29 -10.14 3.82
C ALA A 325 -20.52 -11.66 3.97
N PRO A 326 -19.73 -12.51 3.32
CA PRO A 326 -19.86 -13.95 3.45
C PRO A 326 -19.71 -14.33 4.93
N ARG A 327 -20.71 -15.02 5.48
CA ARG A 327 -20.64 -15.54 6.85
C ARG A 327 -19.42 -16.45 6.96
N ASN A 328 -18.50 -16.09 7.84
CA ASN A 328 -17.25 -16.79 8.04
C ASN A 328 -17.53 -18.24 8.51
N GLN A 329 -17.40 -19.23 7.62
CA GLN A 329 -17.61 -20.65 7.95
C GLN A 329 -16.61 -21.18 8.99
N GLY A 330 -15.55 -20.43 9.33
CA GLY A 330 -14.60 -20.78 10.39
C GLY A 330 -15.20 -20.82 11.79
N ASN A 331 -16.36 -20.19 12.02
CA ASN A 331 -17.03 -20.20 13.33
C ASN A 331 -17.91 -21.43 13.58
N MET A 332 -18.08 -22.33 12.61
CA MET A 332 -19.03 -23.45 12.79
C MET A 332 -18.64 -24.39 13.93
N LEU A 333 -17.34 -24.66 14.16
CA LEU A 333 -16.89 -25.52 15.27
C LEU A 333 -17.02 -24.82 16.63
N SER A 334 -16.78 -23.51 16.67
CA SER A 334 -16.96 -22.69 17.88
C SER A 334 -18.44 -22.54 18.24
N ASP A 335 -19.30 -22.31 17.25
CA ASP A 335 -20.76 -22.24 17.43
C ASP A 335 -21.35 -23.61 17.77
N MET A 336 -20.80 -24.70 17.22
CA MET A 336 -21.17 -26.06 17.62
C MET A 336 -20.76 -26.33 19.07
N MET A 337 -19.54 -26.00 19.48
CA MET A 337 -19.11 -26.16 20.88
C MET A 337 -19.92 -25.28 21.83
N ALA A 338 -20.26 -24.05 21.44
CA ALA A 338 -21.13 -23.18 22.23
C ALA A 338 -22.57 -23.72 22.32
N SER A 339 -23.09 -24.35 21.26
CA SER A 339 -24.38 -25.03 21.25
C SER A 339 -24.38 -26.38 21.98
N LEU A 340 -23.23 -27.04 22.08
CA LEU A 340 -23.08 -28.34 22.76
C LEU A 340 -22.80 -28.16 24.26
N PHE A 341 -22.15 -27.07 24.66
CA PHE A 341 -21.80 -26.75 26.05
C PHE A 341 -22.68 -25.65 26.69
N GLY A 342 -23.48 -24.93 25.89
CA GLY A 342 -24.44 -23.92 26.36
C GLY A 342 -25.87 -24.43 26.25
N GLY A 343 -26.35 -25.09 27.31
CA GLY A 343 -27.74 -25.53 27.43
C GLY A 343 -28.77 -24.37 27.39
N PRO A 344 -30.07 -24.69 27.21
CA PRO A 344 -31.09 -23.68 26.92
C PRO A 344 -31.41 -22.85 28.17
N SER A 345 -31.00 -21.59 28.18
CA SER A 345 -31.54 -20.59 29.11
C SER A 345 -32.72 -19.88 28.46
N GLY A 346 -33.89 -20.04 29.09
CA GLY A 346 -35.15 -19.45 28.69
C GLY A 346 -35.20 -17.93 28.78
N ALA A 347 -36.23 -17.39 28.16
CA ALA A 347 -36.54 -15.98 27.98
C ALA A 347 -36.49 -15.12 29.26
N ALA A 348 -35.86 -13.95 29.15
CA ALA A 348 -36.28 -12.71 29.81
C ALA A 348 -35.61 -11.52 29.09
N GLY A 349 -36.41 -10.58 28.60
CA GLY A 349 -35.92 -9.32 28.06
C GLY A 349 -35.55 -8.33 29.17
N ALA A 350 -34.53 -7.51 28.92
CA ALA A 350 -34.45 -6.07 29.23
C ALA A 350 -33.00 -5.59 29.20
N GLY A 351 -32.77 -4.46 28.53
CA GLY A 351 -31.75 -3.48 28.91
C GLY A 351 -30.30 -3.81 28.60
N GLY A 352 -29.82 -3.36 27.44
CA GLY A 352 -28.39 -3.28 27.14
C GLY A 352 -28.13 -2.16 26.15
N ALA A 353 -28.07 -0.92 26.65
CA ALA A 353 -27.59 0.22 25.89
C ALA A 353 -26.19 -0.11 25.35
N THR A 354 -26.09 -0.32 24.04
CA THR A 354 -24.81 -0.49 23.35
C THR A 354 -24.07 0.83 23.48
N GLY A 355 -23.03 0.81 24.30
CA GLY A 355 -22.13 1.92 24.51
C GLY A 355 -21.63 2.46 23.18
N ALA A 356 -21.58 3.79 23.12
CA ALA A 356 -20.94 4.54 22.06
C ALA A 356 -19.55 3.94 21.78
N GLU A 357 -19.42 3.30 20.62
CA GLU A 357 -18.13 3.10 19.99
C GLU A 357 -17.50 4.48 19.86
N LYS A 358 -16.45 4.71 20.65
CA LYS A 358 -15.55 5.84 20.44
C LYS A 358 -15.12 5.78 18.99
N ASN A 359 -15.58 6.76 18.22
CA ASN A 359 -15.23 7.06 16.85
C ASN A 359 -13.70 7.18 16.74
N GLN A 360 -13.02 6.04 16.63
CA GLN A 360 -11.62 5.99 16.23
C GLN A 360 -11.61 6.24 14.72
N PRO A 361 -10.87 7.25 14.25
CA PRO A 361 -10.79 7.51 12.81
C PRO A 361 -10.36 6.23 12.10
N ALA A 362 -11.18 5.76 11.14
CA ALA A 362 -10.90 4.56 10.37
C ALA A 362 -9.48 4.66 9.79
N GLN A 363 -8.59 3.78 10.25
CA GLN A 363 -7.23 3.70 9.77
C GLN A 363 -7.28 3.18 8.32
N ILE A 364 -6.67 3.89 7.37
CA ILE A 364 -6.64 3.49 5.96
C ILE A 364 -6.09 2.07 5.88
N LYS A 365 -6.90 1.12 5.40
CA LYS A 365 -6.42 -0.24 5.14
C LYS A 365 -5.57 -0.21 3.87
N GLY A 366 -4.25 -0.38 4.04
CA GLY A 366 -3.30 -0.58 2.93
C GLY A 366 -3.29 -2.03 2.41
N VAL A 367 -2.40 -2.32 1.46
CA VAL A 367 -2.28 -3.60 0.75
C VAL A 367 -1.74 -4.74 1.61
N GLY A 368 -1.04 -4.43 2.72
CA GLY A 368 -0.31 -5.42 3.50
C GLY A 368 1.17 -5.54 3.08
N ALA A 369 1.75 -6.74 3.20
CA ALA A 369 3.18 -7.00 3.01
C ALA A 369 3.70 -6.62 1.61
N PRO A 370 5.01 -6.33 1.45
CA PRO A 370 5.60 -6.05 0.15
C PRO A 370 5.51 -7.25 -0.80
N PRO A 371 5.53 -7.02 -2.14
CA PRO A 371 5.41 -8.10 -3.09
C PRO A 371 6.62 -9.03 -3.01
N LYS A 372 6.38 -10.33 -2.82
CA LYS A 372 7.37 -11.40 -2.97
C LYS A 372 7.36 -11.95 -4.41
N PRO A 373 8.50 -12.32 -5.01
CA PRO A 373 8.54 -12.97 -6.32
C PRO A 373 7.65 -14.23 -6.35
N LEU A 374 6.83 -14.37 -7.40
CA LEU A 374 6.18 -15.64 -7.71
C LEU A 374 7.27 -16.69 -7.97
N SER A 375 7.39 -17.66 -7.07
CA SER A 375 8.30 -18.80 -7.21
C SER A 375 8.06 -19.46 -8.57
N ALA A 376 9.13 -19.79 -9.28
CA ALA A 376 9.06 -20.49 -10.56
C ALA A 376 8.13 -21.72 -10.47
N PRO A 377 7.41 -22.09 -11.54
CA PRO A 377 6.56 -23.28 -11.51
C PRO A 377 7.41 -24.49 -11.12
N ALA A 378 6.94 -25.25 -10.13
CA ALA A 378 7.60 -26.45 -9.65
C ALA A 378 7.85 -27.41 -10.82
N GLY A 379 9.08 -27.43 -11.32
CA GLY A 379 9.56 -28.47 -12.22
C GLY A 379 9.50 -29.79 -11.46
N SER A 380 8.67 -30.69 -11.97
CA SER A 380 8.63 -32.14 -11.69
C SER A 380 9.42 -32.59 -10.46
N ALA A 381 8.72 -32.78 -9.35
CA ALA A 381 9.22 -33.60 -8.24
C ALA A 381 9.45 -35.03 -8.74
N THR A 382 10.63 -35.29 -9.30
CA THR A 382 11.18 -36.64 -9.36
C THR A 382 11.50 -37.05 -7.94
N THR A 383 10.61 -37.87 -7.39
CA THR A 383 10.86 -38.73 -6.24
C THR A 383 12.18 -39.48 -6.43
N THR A 384 13.21 -39.10 -5.69
CA THR A 384 14.30 -40.00 -5.33
C THR A 384 14.33 -40.11 -3.81
N SER A 385 13.71 -41.19 -3.36
CA SER A 385 13.86 -41.74 -2.01
C SER A 385 15.33 -42.05 -1.74
N ALA A 386 16.00 -41.21 -0.97
CA ALA A 386 17.29 -41.57 -0.37
C ALA A 386 17.04 -42.43 0.86
N ALA A 387 16.98 -43.75 0.63
CA ALA A 387 17.05 -44.75 1.68
C ALA A 387 18.42 -44.71 2.34
N HIS A 388 18.43 -44.83 3.67
CA HIS A 388 19.60 -45.09 4.49
C HIS A 388 20.40 -46.28 3.98
N ALA A 389 21.70 -46.10 3.77
CA ALA A 389 22.67 -47.19 3.81
C ALA A 389 23.93 -46.70 4.54
N GLN A 390 24.22 -47.41 5.62
CA GLN A 390 25.33 -47.20 6.54
C GLN A 390 26.69 -47.43 5.87
N SER A 391 27.68 -46.74 6.42
CA SER A 391 29.11 -46.82 6.14
C SER A 391 29.70 -48.23 6.29
N ALA A 392 30.55 -48.62 5.34
CA ALA A 392 31.55 -49.68 5.50
C ALA A 392 32.95 -49.11 5.18
N PRO A 393 34.00 -49.44 5.96
CA PRO A 393 35.31 -48.82 5.84
C PRO A 393 36.20 -49.54 4.82
N ALA A 394 37.03 -48.78 4.10
CA ALA A 394 38.10 -49.33 3.28
C ALA A 394 39.31 -49.66 4.19
N ALA A 395 39.57 -50.95 4.39
CA ALA A 395 40.76 -51.47 5.05
C ALA A 395 41.89 -51.64 4.02
N VAL A 396 43.08 -51.26 4.47
CA VAL A 396 44.37 -51.30 3.79
C VAL A 396 44.80 -52.76 3.63
N ALA A 397 45.27 -53.12 2.43
CA ALA A 397 45.92 -54.40 2.16
C ALA A 397 47.36 -54.37 2.71
N ASP A 398 47.75 -55.37 3.48
CA ASP A 398 49.13 -55.84 3.46
C ASP A 398 49.28 -57.31 3.93
N ASP A 399 50.10 -58.01 3.18
CA ASP A 399 50.82 -59.27 3.36
C ASP A 399 50.24 -60.48 4.13
N LEU A 400 50.07 -61.55 3.35
CA LEU A 400 50.14 -62.95 3.79
C LEU A 400 51.57 -63.45 3.60
N VAL A 401 52.25 -63.77 4.69
CA VAL A 401 53.43 -64.65 4.69
C VAL A 401 53.16 -65.77 5.68
N ASP A 402 53.17 -67.00 5.15
CA ASP A 402 53.13 -68.27 5.87
C ASP A 402 54.33 -68.40 6.84
N ASP A 403 54.13 -69.04 8.01
CA ASP A 403 54.84 -70.29 8.34
C ASP A 403 54.55 -70.79 9.78
N GLU A 404 54.10 -72.05 9.78
CA GLU A 404 54.43 -73.18 10.66
C GLU A 404 54.10 -73.21 12.16
N MET A 405 53.48 -74.34 12.50
CA MET A 405 53.43 -74.96 13.82
C MET A 405 54.79 -75.59 14.15
N ASP A 406 55.38 -75.21 15.28
CA ASP A 406 55.75 -76.08 16.41
C ASP A 406 56.42 -75.26 17.54
#